data_AF-A0AAV2SGV7-F1
#
_entry.id   AF-A0AAV2SGV7-F1
#
_cell.length_a   1.000
_cell.length_b   1.000
_cell.length_c   1.000
_cell.angle_alpha   90.00
_cell.angle_beta   90.00
_cell.angle_gamma   90.00
#
_symmetry.space_group_name_H-M   'P 1'
#
loop_
_entity.id
_entity.type
_entity.pdbx_description
1 polymer ?
#
loop_
_entity_poly.entity_id
_entity_poly.type
_entity_poly.pdbx_seq_one_letter_code
_entity_poly.pdbx_strand_id
1 'polypeptide(L)'
;MGEIVAVIGGSGFLGRHVVRHLQEEAASSEKGCLQIKEIRVLDIKEFYTNIEIEWEIGDGRKVYLKDDSQCSTYSPSSGSPECEDAAGGVCLTPVFQRVNICDRKALVEAMKRVTMVVNCSAVLPDLYHEDFGDKRHMDQVNVQG
;
A
#
# COMPACT_ATOMS: atom_id res chain seq x y z
N MET A 1 -7.90 -1.47 22.34
CA MET A 1 -7.19 -2.37 21.41
C MET A 1 -7.22 -1.68 20.08
N GLY A 2 -6.07 -1.41 19.45
CA GLY A 2 -6.03 -0.73 18.16
C GLY A 2 -6.04 -1.71 16.99
N GLU A 3 -6.46 -1.22 15.83
CA GLU A 3 -6.61 -1.98 14.60
C GLU A 3 -5.24 -2.22 13.92
N ILE A 4 -5.04 -3.42 13.39
CA ILE A 4 -3.92 -3.75 12.50
C ILE A 4 -4.52 -3.93 11.11
N VAL A 5 -4.27 -2.96 10.23
CA VAL A 5 -4.86 -2.93 8.89
C VAL A 5 -3.87 -3.47 7.88
N ALA A 6 -4.22 -4.51 7.13
CA ALA A 6 -3.44 -4.99 5.99
C ALA A 6 -3.98 -4.40 4.69
N VAL A 7 -3.11 -3.79 3.90
CA VAL A 7 -3.38 -3.31 2.54
C VAL A 7 -2.68 -4.25 1.56
N ILE A 8 -3.45 -5.12 0.91
CA ILE A 8 -2.96 -6.05 -0.10
C ILE A 8 -2.91 -5.32 -1.44
N GLY A 9 -1.82 -5.45 -2.20
CA GLY A 9 -1.61 -4.62 -3.40
C GLY A 9 -1.29 -3.16 -3.04
N GLY A 10 -0.76 -2.91 -1.84
CA GLY A 10 -0.51 -1.56 -1.34
C GLY A 10 0.56 -0.78 -2.13
N SER A 11 1.40 -1.45 -2.91
CA SER A 11 2.39 -0.79 -3.78
C SER A 11 1.78 -0.29 -5.10
N GLY A 12 0.56 -0.72 -5.43
CA GLY A 12 -0.21 -0.24 -6.59
C GLY A 12 -0.85 1.13 -6.37
N PHE A 13 -1.39 1.73 -7.43
CA PHE A 13 -1.96 3.08 -7.42
C PHE A 13 -2.99 3.28 -6.29
N LEU A 14 -4.08 2.51 -6.31
CA LEU A 14 -5.12 2.60 -5.28
C LEU A 14 -4.59 2.24 -3.88
N GLY A 15 -3.73 1.23 -3.80
CA GLY A 15 -3.11 0.77 -2.57
C GLY A 15 -2.37 1.87 -1.82
N ARG A 16 -1.55 2.66 -2.52
CA ARG A 16 -0.81 3.78 -1.92
C ARG A 16 -1.73 4.88 -1.40
N HIS A 17 -2.80 5.20 -2.14
CA HIS A 17 -3.80 6.17 -1.69
C HIS A 17 -4.52 5.70 -0.42
N VAL A 18 -4.87 4.41 -0.33
CA VAL A 18 -5.44 3.83 0.89
C VAL A 18 -4.47 3.91 2.07
N VAL A 19 -3.20 3.53 1.86
CA VAL A 19 -2.18 3.60 2.92
C VAL A 19 -2.05 5.02 3.45
N ARG A 20 -1.94 6.01 2.56
CA ARG A 20 -1.86 7.42 2.94
C ARG A 20 -3.07 7.87 3.76
N HIS A 21 -4.28 7.52 3.31
CA HIS A 21 -5.49 7.89 4.04
C HIS A 21 -5.53 7.26 5.44
N LEU A 22 -5.10 6.01 5.58
CA LEU A 22 -4.97 5.35 6.89
C LEU A 22 -3.94 6.02 7.80
N GLN A 23 -2.85 6.57 7.25
CA GLN A 23 -1.87 7.34 8.00
C GLN A 23 -2.45 8.68 8.48
N GLU A 24 -3.18 9.38 7.61
CA GLU A 24 -3.87 10.64 7.95
C GLU A 24 -4.92 10.42 9.04
N GLU A 25 -5.72 9.33 8.95
CA GLU A 25 -6.69 8.95 9.97
C GLU A 25 -6.02 8.57 11.31
N ALA A 26 -4.86 7.92 11.26
CA ALA A 26 -4.12 7.56 12.46
C ALA A 26 -3.47 8.78 13.16
N ALA A 27 -3.06 9.78 12.39
CA ALA A 27 -2.48 11.02 12.89
C ALA A 27 -3.54 12.02 13.39
N SER A 28 -4.80 11.86 12.96
CA SER A 28 -5.89 12.73 13.39
C SER A 28 -6.11 12.64 14.90
N SER A 29 -6.05 13.79 15.56
CA SER A 29 -6.34 13.94 16.99
C SER A 29 -7.85 14.00 17.28
N GLU A 30 -8.66 14.17 16.23
CA GLU A 30 -10.10 13.98 16.36
C GLU A 30 -10.37 12.50 16.60
N LYS A 31 -11.36 12.18 17.44
CA LYS A 31 -11.76 10.78 17.71
C LYS A 31 -12.34 10.17 16.42
N GLY A 32 -11.46 9.82 15.49
CA GLY A 32 -11.76 8.92 14.39
C GLY A 32 -12.31 7.62 14.96
N CYS A 33 -13.21 6.99 14.22
CA CYS A 33 -13.85 5.75 14.65
C CYS A 33 -12.88 4.56 14.69
N LEU A 34 -11.68 4.69 14.11
CA LEU A 34 -10.67 3.64 14.01
C LEU A 34 -9.39 4.06 14.74
N GLN A 35 -9.09 3.38 15.86
CA GLN A 35 -7.81 3.51 16.52
C GLN A 35 -6.77 2.65 15.80
N ILE A 36 -6.17 3.14 14.72
CA ILE A 36 -5.19 2.39 13.94
C ILE A 36 -3.87 2.30 14.73
N LYS A 37 -3.36 1.08 14.89
CA LYS A 37 -2.09 0.80 15.57
C LYS A 37 -0.96 0.51 14.58
N GLU A 38 -1.28 -0.15 13.48
CA GLU A 38 -0.30 -0.63 12.51
C GLU A 38 -0.94 -0.74 11.13
N ILE A 39 -0.21 -0.29 10.11
CA ILE A 39 -0.57 -0.46 8.70
C ILE A 39 0.45 -1.43 8.10
N ARG A 40 0.00 -2.58 7.60
CA ARG A 40 0.84 -3.54 6.87
C ARG A 40 0.59 -3.42 5.38
N VAL A 41 1.65 -3.25 4.61
CA VAL A 41 1.57 -3.29 3.15
C VAL A 41 2.05 -4.65 2.67
N LEU A 42 1.16 -5.38 2.01
CA LEU A 42 1.44 -6.71 1.45
C LEU A 42 1.44 -6.63 -0.07
N ASP A 43 2.61 -6.79 -0.69
CA ASP A 43 2.73 -6.72 -2.15
C ASP A 43 3.94 -7.52 -2.65
N ILE A 44 3.95 -7.91 -3.93
CA ILE A 44 5.12 -8.51 -4.57
C ILE A 44 6.12 -7.45 -5.05
N LYS A 45 5.63 -6.23 -5.32
CA LYS A 45 6.43 -5.06 -5.71
C LYS A 45 6.83 -4.25 -4.49
N GLU A 46 7.99 -3.62 -4.56
CA GLU A 46 8.47 -2.73 -3.49
C GLU A 46 7.47 -1.58 -3.26
N PHE A 47 7.25 -1.29 -1.99
CA PHE A 47 6.42 -0.18 -1.57
C PHE A 47 7.28 1.07 -1.41
N TYR A 48 6.88 2.14 -2.08
CA TYR A 48 7.48 3.46 -1.93
C TYR A 48 6.37 4.43 -1.53
N THR A 49 6.62 5.19 -0.48
CA THR A 49 5.77 6.29 0.00
C THR A 49 5.77 7.46 -0.97
N ASN A 50 6.88 7.66 -1.70
CA ASN A 50 6.97 8.65 -2.75
C ASN A 50 6.19 8.18 -3.99
N ILE A 51 5.13 8.93 -4.31
CA ILE A 51 4.39 8.77 -5.55
C ILE A 51 4.97 9.77 -6.55
N GLU A 52 5.72 9.26 -7.52
CA GLU A 52 6.02 9.97 -8.77
C GLU A 52 5.14 9.33 -9.84
N ILE A 53 3.98 9.93 -10.13
CA ILE A 53 3.15 9.51 -11.26
C ILE A 53 3.50 10.41 -12.44
N GLU A 54 4.01 9.80 -13.49
CA GLU A 54 4.15 10.41 -14.82
C GLU A 54 2.94 9.99 -15.66
N TRP A 55 2.19 10.96 -16.20
CA TRP A 55 1.22 10.70 -17.26
C TRP A 55 1.42 11.63 -18.45
N GLU A 56 1.17 11.12 -19.64
CA GLU A 56 1.16 11.89 -20.87
C GLU A 56 -0.28 12.31 -21.19
N ILE A 57 -0.51 13.61 -21.28
CA ILE A 57 -1.76 14.19 -21.77
C ILE A 57 -1.77 14.04 -23.30
N GLY A 58 -2.94 13.88 -23.91
CA GLY A 58 -3.10 13.65 -25.36
C GLY A 58 -2.51 14.73 -26.30
N ASP A 59 -1.89 15.79 -25.78
CA ASP A 59 -1.09 16.76 -26.53
C ASP A 59 0.44 16.53 -26.40
N GLY A 60 0.85 15.40 -25.83
CA GLY A 60 2.25 15.02 -25.62
C GLY A 60 2.89 15.62 -24.38
N ARG A 61 2.16 16.38 -23.55
CA ARG A 61 2.71 16.93 -22.29
C ARG A 61 2.75 15.87 -21.21
N LYS A 62 3.91 15.73 -20.58
CA LYS A 62 4.12 14.92 -19.38
C LYS A 62 3.79 15.74 -18.13
N VAL A 63 2.93 15.23 -17.27
CA VAL A 63 2.69 15.80 -15.94
C VAL A 63 3.24 14.84 -14.91
N TYR A 64 3.96 15.42 -13.94
CA TYR A 64 4.51 14.72 -12.81
C TYR A 64 3.70 15.11 -11.58
N LEU A 65 2.95 14.16 -11.02
CA LEU A 65 2.54 14.27 -9.63
C LEU A 65 3.71 13.78 -8.80
N LYS A 66 4.40 14.73 -8.16
CA LYS A 66 5.44 14.44 -7.19
C LYS A 66 4.89 14.69 -5.81
N ASP A 67 4.75 13.62 -5.03
CA ASP A 67 4.50 13.75 -3.60
C ASP A 67 5.85 13.82 -2.87
N ASP A 68 6.27 15.03 -2.51
CA ASP A 68 7.55 15.30 -1.82
C ASP A 68 7.50 14.98 -0.31
N SER A 69 6.44 14.32 0.18
CA SER A 69 6.31 13.89 1.57
C SER A 69 7.21 12.68 1.86
N GLN A 70 8.52 12.93 2.00
CA GLN A 70 9.48 11.90 2.40
C GLN A 70 9.14 11.34 3.80
N CYS A 71 8.61 10.12 3.89
CA CYS A 71 8.93 9.22 5.01
C CYS A 71 9.66 8.02 4.40
N SER A 72 11.00 8.04 4.52
CA SER A 72 11.88 7.05 3.90
C SER A 72 11.71 5.68 4.54
N THR A 73 11.73 4.63 3.73
CA THR A 73 11.54 3.25 4.17
C THR A 73 12.77 2.67 4.88
N TYR A 74 12.49 1.98 5.99
CA TYR A 74 13.12 0.75 6.50
C TYR A 74 14.56 0.78 7.05
N SER A 75 14.70 0.38 8.32
CA SER A 75 15.86 -0.36 8.85
C SER A 75 15.36 -1.58 9.67
N PRO A 76 15.92 -2.79 9.49
CA PRO A 76 15.42 -4.02 10.13
C PRO A 76 15.83 -4.22 11.60
N SER A 77 16.24 -3.18 12.33
CA SER A 77 16.70 -3.31 13.72
C SER A 77 15.80 -2.57 14.69
N SER A 78 14.99 -3.34 15.43
CA SER A 78 14.47 -3.05 16.78
C SER A 78 14.06 -1.58 17.04
N GLY A 79 12.81 -1.27 16.75
CA GLY A 79 12.19 0.01 17.10
C GLY A 79 11.44 0.57 15.91
N SER A 80 10.13 0.79 16.05
CA SER A 80 9.33 1.53 15.08
C SER A 80 9.92 2.94 14.91
N PRO A 81 10.38 3.34 13.72
CA PRO A 81 10.82 4.71 13.51
C PRO A 81 9.56 5.59 13.48
N GLU A 82 9.43 6.42 14.51
CA GLU A 82 8.51 7.55 14.53
C GLU A 82 9.05 8.56 13.50
N CYS A 83 8.37 8.73 12.36
CA CYS A 83 8.67 9.88 11.51
C CYS A 83 7.90 11.08 12.06
N GLU A 84 8.64 12.11 12.52
CA GLU A 84 8.07 13.39 12.94
C GLU A 84 7.72 14.21 11.70
N ASP A 85 6.42 14.38 11.46
CA ASP A 85 5.90 15.29 10.46
C ASP A 85 6.29 16.73 10.86
N ALA A 86 6.44 17.64 9.89
CA ALA A 86 6.65 19.06 10.15
C ALA A 86 5.54 19.74 11.00
N ALA A 87 4.45 19.02 11.28
CA ALA A 87 3.32 19.43 12.11
C ALA A 87 3.32 18.81 13.54
N GLY A 88 4.32 18.00 13.92
CA GLY A 88 4.41 17.41 15.26
C GLY A 88 3.39 16.30 15.55
N GLY A 89 2.74 15.76 14.52
CA GLY A 89 1.92 14.54 14.61
C GLY A 89 2.81 13.30 14.62
N VAL A 90 2.30 12.19 15.16
CA VAL A 90 2.94 10.88 15.04
C VAL A 90 2.46 10.26 13.73
N CYS A 91 3.28 10.29 12.68
CA CYS A 91 2.99 9.54 11.47
C CYS A 91 3.29 8.05 11.68
N LEU A 92 2.26 7.21 11.52
CA LEU A 92 2.46 5.76 11.51
C LEU A 92 3.22 5.36 10.25
N THR A 93 4.45 4.87 10.43
CA THR A 93 5.24 4.27 9.36
C THR A 93 4.66 2.90 8.95
N PRO A 94 4.26 2.68 7.68
CA PRO A 94 3.74 1.41 7.22
C PRO A 94 4.81 0.30 7.26
N VAL A 95 4.41 -0.90 7.66
CA VAL A 95 5.27 -2.09 7.65
C VAL A 95 5.10 -2.82 6.33
N PHE A 96 6.10 -2.71 5.45
CA PHE A 96 6.11 -3.44 4.18
C PHE A 96 6.53 -4.89 4.38
N GLN A 97 5.79 -5.81 3.76
CA GLN A 97 6.14 -7.22 3.66
C GLN A 97 5.97 -7.66 2.21
N ARG A 98 7.06 -8.19 1.63
CA ARG A 98 6.99 -8.77 0.29
C ARG A 98 6.25 -10.10 0.35
N VAL A 99 5.03 -10.15 -0.19
CA VAL A 99 4.16 -11.34 -0.14
C VAL A 99 3.49 -11.55 -1.49
N ASN A 100 3.62 -12.76 -2.02
CA ASN A 100 2.77 -13.22 -3.12
C ASN A 100 1.47 -13.75 -2.51
N ILE A 101 0.34 -13.15 -2.84
CA ILE A 101 -0.98 -13.54 -2.31
C ILE A 101 -1.38 -14.98 -2.68
N CYS A 102 -0.82 -15.50 -3.78
CA CYS A 102 -0.99 -16.89 -4.18
C CYS A 102 -0.18 -17.88 -3.30
N ASP A 103 0.82 -17.41 -2.54
CA ASP A 103 1.50 -18.23 -1.54
C ASP A 103 0.72 -18.19 -0.23
N ARG A 104 -0.20 -19.16 -0.08
CA ARG A 104 -1.04 -19.30 1.10
C ARG A 104 -0.26 -19.32 2.41
N LYS A 105 0.93 -19.92 2.46
CA LYS A 105 1.70 -20.02 3.72
C LYS A 105 2.25 -18.66 4.09
N ALA A 106 2.85 -17.95 3.14
CA ALA A 106 3.36 -16.60 3.35
C ALA A 106 2.22 -15.63 3.72
N LEU A 107 1.08 -15.72 3.03
CA LEU A 107 -0.08 -14.88 3.31
C LEU A 107 -0.65 -15.12 4.71
N VAL A 108 -0.86 -16.37 5.12
CA VAL A 108 -1.34 -16.70 6.47
C VAL A 108 -0.40 -16.18 7.55
N GLU A 109 0.91 -16.26 7.33
CA GLU A 109 1.90 -15.71 8.26
C GLU A 109 1.80 -14.19 8.36
N ALA A 110 1.76 -13.49 7.22
CA ALA A 110 1.64 -12.04 7.13
C ALA A 110 0.34 -11.50 7.77
N MET A 111 -0.72 -12.29 7.71
CA MET A 111 -2.06 -11.96 8.21
C MET A 111 -2.23 -12.17 9.73
N LYS A 112 -1.21 -12.70 10.43
CA LYS A 112 -1.30 -12.88 11.89
C LYS A 112 -1.59 -11.57 12.60
N ARG A 113 -2.67 -11.55 13.40
CA ARG A 113 -3.13 -10.39 14.19
C ARG A 113 -3.72 -9.23 13.37
N VAL A 114 -3.81 -9.35 12.05
CA VAL A 114 -4.54 -8.39 11.21
C VAL A 114 -6.02 -8.43 11.62
N THR A 115 -6.62 -7.26 11.85
CA THR A 115 -8.03 -7.11 12.24
C THR A 115 -8.88 -6.55 11.12
N MET A 116 -8.26 -5.85 10.16
CA MET A 116 -8.92 -5.29 8.99
C MET A 116 -8.09 -5.51 7.73
N VAL A 117 -8.76 -5.77 6.61
CA VAL A 117 -8.12 -6.01 5.31
C VAL A 117 -8.71 -5.08 4.27
N VAL A 118 -7.86 -4.38 3.55
CA VAL A 118 -8.20 -3.70 2.30
C VAL A 118 -7.47 -4.41 1.17
N ASN A 119 -8.24 -5.07 0.30
CA ASN A 119 -7.67 -5.74 -0.87
C ASN A 119 -7.70 -4.82 -2.08
N CYS A 120 -6.52 -4.31 -2.44
CA CYS A 120 -6.28 -3.51 -3.65
C CYS A 120 -5.48 -4.28 -4.71
N SER A 121 -5.17 -5.57 -4.49
CA SER A 121 -4.44 -6.36 -5.48
C SER A 121 -5.37 -6.81 -6.59
N ALA A 122 -5.04 -6.41 -7.81
CA ALA A 122 -5.63 -6.96 -9.01
C ALA A 122 -4.62 -6.83 -10.16
N VAL A 123 -4.56 -7.85 -11.02
CA VAL A 123 -3.99 -7.73 -12.35
C VAL A 123 -5.12 -7.31 -13.28
N LEU A 124 -5.05 -6.08 -13.77
CA LEU A 124 -5.99 -5.58 -14.76
C LEU A 124 -5.55 -6.03 -16.16
N PRO A 125 -6.49 -6.26 -17.08
CA PRO A 125 -6.13 -6.47 -18.48
C PRO A 125 -5.43 -5.22 -19.00
N ASP A 126 -4.38 -5.39 -19.78
CA ASP A 126 -3.77 -4.29 -20.49
C ASP A 126 -4.74 -3.84 -21.58
N LEU A 127 -5.35 -2.66 -21.40
CA LEU A 127 -6.32 -2.13 -22.36
C LEU A 127 -5.63 -1.50 -23.59
N TYR A 128 -4.31 -1.31 -23.54
CA TYR A 128 -3.53 -0.67 -24.61
C TYR A 128 -2.84 -1.67 -25.53
N HIS A 129 -2.67 -2.91 -25.09
CA HIS A 129 -2.17 -4.00 -25.90
C HIS A 129 -3.35 -4.90 -26.28
N GLU A 130 -3.50 -5.26 -27.56
CA GLU A 130 -4.57 -6.15 -28.06
C GLU A 130 -4.53 -7.57 -27.43
N ASP A 131 -3.51 -7.86 -26.63
CA ASP A 131 -3.45 -9.01 -25.74
C ASP A 131 -4.18 -8.69 -24.42
N PHE A 132 -5.33 -9.33 -24.21
CA PHE A 132 -6.12 -9.33 -22.97
C PHE A 132 -5.39 -9.93 -21.74
N GLY A 133 -4.06 -9.87 -21.70
CA GLY A 133 -3.20 -10.50 -20.71
C GLY A 133 -3.24 -12.03 -20.79
N ASP A 134 -2.28 -12.67 -20.12
CA ASP A 134 -2.38 -14.09 -19.82
C ASP A 134 -3.56 -14.29 -18.85
N LYS A 135 -4.73 -14.65 -19.40
CA LYS A 135 -5.94 -14.94 -18.62
C LYS A 135 -5.66 -15.88 -17.45
N ARG A 136 -4.74 -16.84 -17.59
CA ARG A 136 -4.40 -17.75 -16.49
C ARG A 136 -3.69 -17.02 -15.35
N HIS A 137 -2.79 -16.10 -15.67
CA HIS A 137 -2.13 -15.26 -14.68
C HIS A 137 -3.12 -14.33 -13.97
N MET A 138 -4.04 -13.70 -14.72
CA MET A 138 -5.10 -12.87 -14.15
C MET A 138 -6.02 -13.67 -13.22
N ASP A 139 -6.48 -14.85 -13.64
CA ASP A 139 -7.33 -15.71 -12.81
C ASP A 139 -6.57 -16.15 -11.55
N GLN A 140 -5.27 -16.45 -11.67
CA GLN A 140 -4.44 -16.82 -10.53
C GLN A 140 -4.37 -15.71 -9.48
N VAL A 141 -4.18 -14.45 -9.90
CA VAL A 141 -4.08 -13.34 -8.94
C VAL A 141 -5.44 -12.85 -8.46
N ASN A 142 -6.43 -12.69 -9.36
CA ASN A 142 -7.70 -12.03 -9.02
C ASN A 142 -8.76 -12.97 -8.43
N VAL A 143 -8.66 -14.29 -8.68
CA VAL A 143 -9.64 -15.27 -8.21
C VAL A 143 -9.05 -16.20 -7.15
N GLN A 144 -7.81 -16.67 -7.33
CA GLN A 144 -7.20 -17.58 -6.37
C GLN A 144 -6.48 -16.86 -5.22
N GLY A 145 -5.91 -15.68 -5.50
CA GLY A 145 -5.30 -14.80 -4.50
C GLY A 145 -6.34 -14.13 -3.61
#